data_AF-K9SRH0-F1
#
_entry.id   AF-K9SRH0-F1
#
_cell.length_a   1.000
_cell.length_b   1.000
_cell.length_c   1.000
_cell.angle_alpha   90.00
_cell.angle_beta   90.00
_cell.angle_gamma   90.00
#
_symmetry.space_group_name_H-M   'P 1'
#
loop_
_entity.id
_entity.type
_entity.pdbx_description
1 polymer ?
#
loop_
_entity_poly.entity_id
_entity_poly.type
_entity_poly.pdbx_seq_one_letter_code
_entity_poly.pdbx_strand_id
1 'polypeptide(L)' 'MQTLPKIEETLIAVIKTLPTEKQQALLEFAEFLQAKTASKSPSKSIKGLWANADINLTEEELSTNRKEMWANFPKDIEL' A
#
# COMPACT_ATOMS: atom_id res chain seq x y z
N MET A 1 19.56 -28.68 12.34
CA MET A 1 18.30 -28.17 12.91
C MET A 1 18.65 -27.35 14.14
N GLN A 2 18.76 -26.04 14.01
CA GLN A 2 19.06 -25.15 15.15
C GLN A 2 17.75 -24.73 15.80
N THR A 3 17.75 -24.82 17.12
CA THR A 3 16.61 -24.90 18.02
C THR A 3 16.04 -23.49 18.29
N LEU A 4 14.73 -23.32 18.05
CA LEU A 4 13.94 -22.13 18.35
C LEU A 4 13.92 -21.62 19.82
N PRO A 5 14.29 -22.37 20.88
CA PRO A 5 14.35 -21.83 22.27
C PRO A 5 15.58 -20.96 22.57
N LYS A 6 15.79 -19.84 21.86
CA LYS A 6 16.82 -18.86 22.28
C LYS A 6 16.47 -17.41 22.02
N ILE A 7 15.63 -17.14 21.03
CA ILE A 7 15.25 -15.77 20.66
C ILE A 7 14.27 -15.16 21.67
N GLU A 8 13.30 -15.95 22.16
CA GLU A 8 12.32 -15.46 23.13
C GLU A 8 13.00 -15.13 24.48
N GLU A 9 13.87 -16.01 24.96
CA GLU A 9 14.61 -15.81 26.21
C GLU A 9 15.53 -14.60 26.16
N THR A 10 16.21 -14.40 25.03
CA THR A 10 17.09 -13.23 24.82
C THR A 10 16.29 -11.94 24.71
N LEU A 11 15.13 -11.95 24.04
CA LEU A 11 14.21 -10.80 24.01
C LEU A 11 13.74 -10.42 25.42
N ILE A 12 13.34 -11.39 26.24
CA ILE A 12 12.91 -11.15 27.62
C ILE A 12 14.04 -10.55 28.45
N ALA A 13 15.28 -11.03 28.29
CA ALA A 13 16.44 -10.48 28.99
C ALA A 13 16.75 -9.04 28.57
N VAL A 14 16.63 -8.72 27.27
CA VAL A 14 16.84 -7.36 26.74
C VAL A 14 15.76 -6.40 27.23
N ILE A 15 14.49 -6.81 27.21
CA ILE A 15 13.37 -5.98 27.69
C ILE A 15 13.54 -5.63 29.16
N LYS A 16 13.96 -6.59 29.99
CA LYS A 16 14.18 -6.38 31.44
C LYS A 16 15.32 -5.41 31.77
N THR A 17 16.29 -5.24 30.89
CA THR A 17 17.43 -4.32 31.10
C THR A 17 17.18 -2.91 30.56
N LEU A 18 16.11 -2.73 29.78
CA LEU A 18 15.77 -1.45 29.16
C LEU A 18 14.93 -0.56 30.09
N PRO A 19 15.09 0.77 30.04
CA PRO A 19 14.18 1.74 30.65
C PRO A 19 12.76 1.64 30.07
N THR A 20 11.75 2.01 30.85
CA THR A 20 10.32 1.94 30.50
C THR A 20 9.99 2.56 29.14
N GLU A 21 10.57 3.72 28.83
CA GLU A 21 10.37 4.40 27.53
C GLU A 21 10.77 3.52 26.33
N LYS A 22 11.89 2.80 26.45
CA LYS A 22 12.40 1.92 25.39
C LYS A 22 11.64 0.60 25.31
N GLN A 23 11.09 0.14 26.43
CA GLN A 23 10.18 -1.02 26.43
C GLN A 23 8.91 -0.70 25.63
N GLN A 24 8.37 0.51 25.79
CA GLN A 24 7.19 0.95 25.05
C GLN A 24 7.45 1.05 23.54
N ALA A 25 8.60 1.60 23.14
CA ALA A 25 9.01 1.63 21.73
C ALA A 25 9.16 0.21 21.12
N LEU A 26 9.67 -0.76 21.88
CA LEU A 26 9.76 -2.15 21.42
C LEU A 26 8.38 -2.79 21.25
N LEU A 27 7.44 -2.47 22.14
CA LEU A 27 6.06 -2.94 22.04
C LEU A 27 5.39 -2.40 20.78
N GLU A 28 5.50 -1.09 20.53
CA GLU A 28 5.00 -0.46 19.30
C GLU A 28 5.62 -1.10 18.04
N PHE A 29 6.92 -1.38 18.07
CA PHE A 29 7.60 -2.04 16.95
C PHE A 29 7.10 -3.47 16.74
N ALA A 30 6.83 -4.23 17.81
CA ALA A 30 6.26 -5.56 17.72
C ALA A 30 4.85 -5.53 17.12
N GLU A 31 4.01 -4.58 17.54
CA GLU A 31 2.68 -4.37 16.95
C GLU A 31 2.76 -3.99 15.48
N PHE A 32 3.70 -3.12 15.10
CA PHE A 32 3.96 -2.78 13.70
C PHE A 32 4.33 -4.01 12.86
N LEU A 33 5.22 -4.88 13.39
CA LEU A 33 5.59 -6.12 12.69
C LEU A 33 4.39 -7.04 12.53
N GLN A 34 3.56 -7.21 13.56
CA GLN A 34 2.34 -8.00 13.47
C GLN A 34 1.39 -7.44 12.40
N ALA A 35 1.14 -6.13 12.40
CA ALA A 35 0.29 -5.47 11.41
C ALA A 35 0.85 -5.59 9.98
N LYS A 36 2.17 -5.62 9.81
CA LYS A 36 2.81 -5.81 8.51
C LYS A 36 2.73 -7.27 8.01
N THR A 37 2.80 -8.24 8.93
CA THR A 37 2.68 -9.67 8.61
C THR A 37 1.24 -10.14 8.45
N ALA A 38 0.27 -9.40 9.00
CA ALA A 38 -1.13 -9.57 8.66
C ALA A 38 -1.28 -9.27 7.17
N SER A 39 -1.31 -10.35 6.38
CA SER A 39 -1.52 -10.33 4.93
C SER A 39 -2.63 -9.33 4.62
N LYS A 40 -2.26 -8.21 3.99
CA LYS A 40 -3.26 -7.32 3.40
C LYS A 40 -4.04 -8.19 2.43
N SER A 41 -5.28 -8.49 2.76
CA SER A 41 -6.15 -9.22 1.86
C SER A 41 -6.09 -8.51 0.50
N PRO A 42 -5.95 -9.25 -0.61
CA PRO A 42 -5.87 -8.62 -1.91
C PRO A 42 -7.06 -7.67 -2.04
N SER A 43 -6.76 -6.40 -2.34
CA SER A 43 -7.81 -5.41 -2.56
C SER A 43 -8.76 -5.96 -3.60
N LYS A 44 -10.08 -5.82 -3.38
CA LYS A 44 -11.08 -6.25 -4.35
C LYS A 44 -10.71 -5.71 -5.74
N SER A 45 -10.84 -6.54 -6.76
CA SER A 45 -10.57 -6.14 -8.13
C SER A 45 -11.35 -4.86 -8.47
N ILE A 46 -10.67 -3.88 -9.05
CA ILE A 46 -11.28 -2.62 -9.50
C ILE A 46 -12.10 -2.85 -10.78
N LYS A 47 -11.91 -4.01 -11.44
CA LYS A 47 -12.67 -4.40 -12.63
C LYS A 47 -14.16 -4.46 -12.31
N GLY A 48 -14.95 -3.66 -13.03
CA GLY A 48 -16.41 -3.60 -12.86
C GLY A 48 -16.90 -2.54 -11.86
N LEU A 49 -16.00 -1.77 -11.23
CA LEU A 49 -16.40 -0.68 -10.32
C LEU A 49 -17.32 0.35 -11.02
N TRP A 50 -17.17 0.53 -12.33
CA TRP A 50 -17.94 1.48 -13.14
C TRP A 50 -18.99 0.79 -14.02
N ALA A 51 -19.21 -0.52 -13.87
CA ALA A 51 -20.15 -1.27 -14.70
C ALA A 51 -21.61 -0.83 -14.52
N ASN A 52 -21.92 -0.23 -13.37
CA ASN A 52 -23.24 0.32 -13.04
C ASN A 52 -23.29 1.85 -13.18
N ALA A 53 -22.20 2.47 -13.62
CA ALA A 53 -22.26 3.87 -13.97
C ALA A 53 -23.03 3.96 -15.29
N ASP A 54 -24.09 4.77 -15.34
CA ASP A 54 -24.90 5.02 -16.54
C ASP A 54 -24.12 5.91 -17.52
N ILE A 55 -22.93 5.43 -17.89
CA ILE A 55 -21.96 6.10 -18.75
C ILE A 55 -22.10 5.44 -20.11
N ASN A 56 -22.82 6.10 -21.00
CA ASN A 56 -22.91 5.74 -22.39
C ASN A 56 -21.88 6.57 -23.16
N LEU A 57 -20.74 5.96 -23.50
CA LEU A 57 -19.68 6.61 -24.28
C LEU A 57 -19.77 6.12 -25.72
N THR A 58 -20.09 7.03 -26.64
CA THR A 58 -20.02 6.75 -28.06
C THR A 58 -18.61 6.98 -28.60
N GLU A 59 -18.25 6.27 -29.68
CA GLU A 59 -16.95 6.44 -30.35
C GLU A 59 -16.78 7.87 -30.90
N GLU A 60 -17.88 8.47 -31.36
CA GLU A 60 -17.91 9.83 -31.88
C GLU A 60 -17.61 10.87 -30.79
N GLU A 61 -18.20 10.73 -29.60
CA GLU A 61 -17.91 11.60 -28.46
C GLU A 61 -16.49 11.42 -27.94
N LEU A 62 -15.99 10.18 -27.90
CA LEU A 62 -14.61 9.90 -27.46
C LEU A 62 -13.57 10.49 -28.41
N SER A 63 -13.77 10.32 -29.73
CA SER A 63 -12.85 10.83 -30.75
C SER A 63 -12.84 12.36 -30.79
N THR A 64 -14.01 12.99 -30.66
CA THR A 64 -14.16 14.45 -30.59
C THR A 64 -13.47 15.00 -29.34
N ASN A 65 -13.79 14.47 -28.16
CA ASN A 65 -13.17 14.88 -26.89
C ASN A 65 -11.65 14.70 -26.91
N ARG A 66 -11.16 13.60 -27.48
CA ARG A 66 -9.71 13.37 -27.59
C ARG A 66 -9.05 14.41 -28.47
N LYS A 67 -9.66 14.72 -29.62
CA LYS A 67 -9.15 15.73 -30.56
C LYS A 67 -9.14 17.12 -29.93
N GLU A 68 -10.20 17.48 -29.20
CA GLU A 68 -10.31 18.77 -28.50
C GLU A 68 -9.33 18.88 -27.34
N MET A 69 -9.27 17.88 -26.46
CA MET A 69 -8.36 17.89 -25.31
C MET A 69 -6.89 17.94 -25.73
N TRP A 70 -6.53 17.29 -26.84
CA TRP A 70 -5.15 17.24 -27.32
C TRP A 70 -4.88 18.26 -28.45
N ALA A 71 -5.85 19.11 -28.81
CA ALA A 71 -5.66 20.15 -29.82
C ALA A 71 -4.52 21.11 -29.45
N ASN A 72 -4.42 21.42 -28.15
CA ASN A 72 -3.40 22.30 -27.58
C ASN A 72 -2.21 21.53 -26.98
N PHE A 73 -2.07 20.24 -27.28
CA PHE A 73 -0.94 19.47 -26.77
C PHE A 73 0.35 20.01 -27.37
N PRO A 74 1.32 20.47 -26.56
CA PRO A 74 2.55 21.07 -27.07
C PRO A 74 3.33 20.02 -27.88
N LYS A 75 3.54 20.32 -29.16
CA LYS A 75 4.29 19.44 -30.08
C LYS A 75 5.80 19.67 -30.00
N ASP A 76 6.19 20.87 -29.58
CA ASP A 76 7.57 21.27 -29.38
C ASP A 76 7.85 21.24 -27.87
N ILE A 77 8.15 20.04 -27.37
CA ILE A 77 8.75 19.87 -26.05
C ILE A 77 10.23 19.69 -26.32
N GLU A 78 11.03 20.74 -26.08
CA GLU A 78 12.48 20.57 -25.99
C GLU A 78 12.77 19.71 -24.74
N LEU A 79 13.27 18.49 -24.96
CA LEU A 79 13.67 17.54 -23.92
C LEU A 79 15.09 17.82 -23.44
#